data_AF-A0A1J5HA03-F1
#
_entry.id   AF-A0A1J5HA03-F1
#
_cell.length_a   1.000
_cell.length_b   1.000
_cell.length_c   1.000
_cell.angle_alpha   90.00
_cell.angle_beta   90.00
_cell.angle_gamma   90.00
#
_symmetry.space_group_name_H-M   'P 1'
#
loop_
_entity.id
_entity.type
_entity.pdbx_description
1 polymer ?
#
loop_
_entity_poly.entity_id
_entity_poly.type
_entity_poly.pdbx_seq_one_letter_code
_entity_poly.pdbx_strand_id
1 'polypeptide(L)'
;MPQYKYIAVTQDNQKMTGSLSSANEEEARKELNTLGLAILSIEETVVPVPNDDKTQIAAAKQPTQPTKQEISIKPTVISQKQQGSLENATPPLAAPEQPKKQNTADTPSSLLRFEFEAHDKTGRKIIGTIPATDKLSALSRLISEYQFDVSYLSRGDATQTEKDHDRAEGLDKMKEGILDIATVTKEVNAQTADNKSFKLKRQVLLSKVDYVLEKIKIVLQNFENEIKPENKKLIQGYIDKLLRIKNSTNLEYIEHTAEELLNKIQDQEIFLHKESLQKEKTSLMIESQELLSSLREIGGPKKTFSDDLKEKVIGKIKFKPVQKLIQKIADMLTPNAEVTSAKAIIKSINKQLITYAKLWLSTKDKDAKQQISDNIKSTLEERRKLKAKLRTLKKGNHKKLIPDLKDKPEDDTLLAEIVNFIGWLLSFYLAYYFITYYFTQKDISYELSLPWNPEIKETPLLKYLVATLMLWYILLATKSKFIPKVKFITPIFGFIGIAITAIIIFNF
;
A
#
# COMPACT_ATOMS: atom_id res chain seq x y z
N MET A 1 -28.09 -3.67 43.27
CA MET A 1 -26.85 -3.45 42.50
C MET A 1 -27.06 -2.21 41.65
N PRO A 2 -26.12 -1.25 41.64
CA PRO A 2 -26.24 -0.09 40.78
C PRO A 2 -26.30 -0.52 39.31
N GLN A 3 -27.10 0.20 38.52
CA GLN A 3 -27.18 0.00 37.07
C GLN A 3 -26.39 1.11 36.38
N TYR A 4 -25.50 0.74 35.48
CA TYR A 4 -24.70 1.66 34.70
C TYR A 4 -25.21 1.72 33.26
N LYS A 5 -25.65 2.89 32.80
CA LYS A 5 -25.92 3.14 31.39
C LYS A 5 -24.60 3.45 30.69
N TYR A 6 -24.34 2.79 29.56
CA TYR A 6 -23.12 2.99 28.80
C TYR A 6 -23.41 3.33 27.34
N ILE A 7 -22.50 4.11 26.74
CA ILE A 7 -22.37 4.31 25.31
C ILE A 7 -21.01 3.75 24.91
N ALA A 8 -20.97 2.80 23.98
CA ALA A 8 -19.73 2.20 23.52
C ALA A 8 -19.70 2.06 21.99
N VAL A 9 -18.53 1.80 21.44
CA VAL A 9 -18.29 1.59 20.01
C VAL A 9 -17.78 0.16 19.79
N THR A 10 -18.39 -0.57 18.87
CA THR A 10 -17.94 -1.91 18.47
C THR A 10 -16.68 -1.82 17.60
N GLN A 11 -16.00 -2.96 17.36
CA GLN A 11 -14.87 -3.02 16.42
C GLN A 11 -15.21 -2.53 15.01
N ASP A 12 -16.50 -2.58 14.63
CA ASP A 12 -17.02 -2.09 13.35
C ASP A 12 -17.38 -0.59 13.36
N ASN A 13 -16.91 0.18 14.35
CA ASN A 13 -17.22 1.60 14.55
C ASN A 13 -18.72 1.92 14.72
N GLN A 14 -19.54 0.96 15.14
CA GLN A 14 -20.96 1.21 15.43
C GLN A 14 -21.13 1.63 16.89
N LYS A 15 -21.83 2.77 17.11
CA LYS A 15 -22.21 3.23 18.45
C LYS A 15 -23.39 2.41 18.96
N MET A 16 -23.26 1.85 20.16
CA MET A 16 -24.32 1.15 20.86
C MET A 16 -24.53 1.74 22.25
N THR A 17 -25.77 1.72 22.72
CA THR A 17 -26.15 2.15 24.07
C THR A 17 -26.79 0.98 24.82
N GLY A 18 -26.40 0.76 26.07
CA GLY A 18 -26.94 -0.31 26.89
C GLY A 18 -26.94 0.02 28.38
N SER A 19 -27.44 -0.91 29.19
CA SER A 19 -27.37 -0.84 30.66
C SER A 19 -26.83 -2.14 31.21
N LEU A 20 -25.90 -2.06 32.16
CA LEU A 20 -25.24 -3.20 32.79
C LEU A 20 -25.31 -3.07 34.31
N SER A 21 -25.65 -4.14 35.01
CA SER A 21 -25.63 -4.19 36.47
C SER A 21 -24.26 -4.70 36.93
N SER A 22 -23.53 -3.91 37.72
CA SER A 22 -22.23 -4.32 38.26
C SER A 22 -22.05 -3.77 39.68
N ALA A 23 -21.07 -4.24 40.44
CA ALA A 23 -20.89 -3.78 41.83
C ALA A 23 -20.34 -2.35 41.91
N ASN A 24 -19.52 -1.95 40.93
CA ASN A 24 -18.93 -0.61 40.80
C ASN A 24 -18.63 -0.28 39.32
N GLU A 25 -18.29 0.98 39.04
CA GLU A 25 -18.00 1.45 37.67
C GLU A 25 -16.80 0.72 37.03
N GLU A 26 -15.76 0.42 37.81
CA GLU A 26 -14.55 -0.26 37.33
C GLU A 26 -14.84 -1.68 36.83
N GLU A 27 -15.67 -2.42 37.54
CA GLU A 27 -16.09 -3.77 37.19
C GLU A 27 -17.00 -3.76 35.95
N ALA A 28 -17.91 -2.77 35.84
CA ALA A 28 -18.70 -2.56 34.63
C ALA A 28 -17.81 -2.25 33.40
N ARG A 29 -16.78 -1.43 33.56
CA ARG A 29 -15.80 -1.15 32.49
C ARG A 29 -15.03 -2.40 32.09
N LYS A 30 -14.65 -3.23 33.06
CA LYS A 30 -13.92 -4.48 32.81
C LYS A 30 -14.76 -5.49 32.01
N GLU A 31 -16.04 -5.65 32.37
CA GLU A 31 -16.98 -6.50 31.64
C GLU A 31 -17.21 -6.00 30.21
N LEU A 32 -17.45 -4.69 30.02
CA LEU A 32 -17.63 -4.09 28.69
C LEU A 32 -16.38 -4.21 27.81
N ASN A 33 -15.18 -4.07 28.39
CA ASN A 33 -13.93 -4.31 27.67
C ASN A 33 -13.74 -5.78 27.30
N THR A 34 -14.19 -6.72 28.14
CA THR A 34 -14.17 -8.17 27.83
C THR A 34 -15.11 -8.52 26.68
N LEU A 35 -16.19 -7.75 26.50
CA LEU A 35 -17.08 -7.84 25.34
C LEU A 35 -16.52 -7.20 24.07
N GLY A 36 -15.31 -6.66 24.10
CA GLY A 36 -14.67 -6.03 22.93
C GLY A 36 -15.29 -4.69 22.54
N LEU A 37 -15.96 -4.02 23.48
CA LEU A 37 -16.59 -2.71 23.28
C LEU A 37 -15.65 -1.60 23.76
N ALA A 38 -15.44 -0.57 22.92
CA ALA A 38 -14.73 0.64 23.30
C ALA A 38 -15.68 1.63 23.96
N ILE A 39 -15.59 1.79 25.28
CA ILE A 39 -16.51 2.59 26.09
C ILE A 39 -16.28 4.10 25.85
N LEU A 40 -17.31 4.83 25.42
CA LEU A 40 -17.30 6.29 25.25
C LEU A 40 -17.76 7.02 26.51
N SER A 41 -18.83 6.53 27.15
CA SER A 41 -19.34 7.05 28.43
C SER A 41 -20.01 5.96 29.24
N ILE A 42 -19.96 6.08 30.56
CA ILE A 42 -20.68 5.23 31.50
C ILE A 42 -21.21 6.13 32.63
N GLU A 43 -22.50 6.04 32.93
CA GLU A 43 -23.19 6.85 33.92
C GLU A 43 -23.98 5.94 34.87
N GLU A 44 -23.82 6.15 36.17
CA GLU A 44 -24.59 5.42 37.18
C GLU A 44 -26.03 5.93 37.20
N THR A 45 -26.97 5.06 36.83
CA THR A 45 -28.40 5.34 36.96
C THR A 45 -28.87 4.93 38.35
N VAL A 46 -29.13 5.93 39.19
CA VAL A 46 -29.87 5.74 40.43
C VAL A 46 -31.32 5.46 40.04
N VAL A 47 -31.68 4.17 39.96
CA VAL A 47 -33.07 3.77 39.73
C VAL A 47 -33.86 4.25 40.95
N PRO A 48 -34.84 5.16 40.79
CA PRO A 48 -35.68 5.58 41.88
C PRO A 48 -36.39 4.34 42.43
N VAL A 49 -36.12 3.99 43.68
CA VAL A 49 -36.85 2.92 44.36
C VAL A 49 -38.33 3.31 44.31
N PRO A 50 -39.22 2.47 43.76
CA PRO A 50 -40.64 2.78 43.74
C PRO A 50 -41.09 2.90 45.19
N ASN A 51 -41.47 4.12 45.61
CA ASN A 51 -42.27 4.28 46.80
C ASN A 51 -43.63 3.67 46.50
N ASP A 52 -43.84 2.46 46.99
CA ASP A 52 -45.16 1.83 47.08
C ASP A 52 -46.03 2.68 48.00
N ASP A 53 -46.77 3.63 47.43
CA ASP A 53 -47.94 4.16 48.09
C ASP A 53 -49.14 4.26 47.14
N LYS A 54 -50.25 3.77 47.66
CA LYS A 54 -51.48 3.44 46.94
C LYS A 54 -52.24 4.70 46.50
N THR A 55 -53.15 4.49 45.54
CA THR A 55 -54.53 5.05 45.48
C THR A 55 -54.81 6.15 44.43
N GLN A 56 -55.53 5.71 43.38
CA GLN A 56 -56.71 6.31 42.72
C GLN A 56 -56.66 7.54 41.77
N ILE A 57 -57.17 7.26 40.56
CA ILE A 57 -58.28 7.91 39.80
C ILE A 57 -58.16 9.42 39.44
N ALA A 58 -58.09 9.72 38.13
CA ALA A 58 -59.08 10.53 37.35
C ALA A 58 -58.48 11.33 36.17
N ALA A 59 -59.07 11.10 34.98
CA ALA A 59 -59.50 12.03 33.93
C ALA A 59 -58.76 13.37 33.61
N ALA A 60 -58.36 13.46 32.32
CA ALA A 60 -58.58 14.54 31.34
C ALA A 60 -58.16 16.00 31.64
N LYS A 61 -57.26 16.54 30.79
CA LYS A 61 -57.51 17.64 29.82
C LYS A 61 -56.21 18.21 29.21
N GLN A 62 -56.25 18.45 27.89
CA GLN A 62 -55.46 19.45 27.14
C GLN A 62 -55.53 20.83 27.83
N PRO A 63 -54.59 21.79 27.64
CA PRO A 63 -54.35 22.40 26.30
C PRO A 63 -53.00 23.13 26.03
N THR A 64 -52.84 23.47 24.74
CA THR A 64 -52.24 24.69 24.13
C THR A 64 -50.80 25.15 24.41
N GLN A 65 -50.16 25.50 23.28
CA GLN A 65 -48.95 26.29 23.04
C GLN A 65 -48.89 27.62 23.82
N PRO A 66 -47.70 28.24 23.87
CA PRO A 66 -47.67 29.69 23.68
C PRO A 66 -46.67 30.21 22.64
N THR A 67 -47.13 31.31 22.07
CA THR A 67 -46.60 32.21 21.05
C THR A 67 -45.42 33.05 21.57
N LYS A 68 -44.57 33.42 20.60
CA LYS A 68 -43.58 34.53 20.60
C LYS A 68 -43.96 35.72 21.50
N GLN A 69 -42.96 36.22 22.22
CA GLN A 69 -42.87 37.64 22.54
C GLN A 69 -41.47 38.19 22.24
N GLU A 70 -41.52 39.35 21.62
CA GLU A 70 -40.49 40.22 21.09
C GLU A 70 -40.34 41.38 22.07
N ILE A 71 -39.14 41.63 22.61
CA ILE A 71 -38.87 42.86 23.37
C ILE A 71 -37.51 43.43 22.93
N SER A 72 -37.65 44.51 22.17
CA SER A 72 -36.69 45.58 21.93
C SER A 72 -36.31 46.29 23.24
N ILE A 73 -35.04 46.69 23.43
CA ILE A 73 -34.60 48.00 23.93
C ILE A 73 -33.07 48.15 23.70
N LYS A 74 -32.70 49.23 23.03
CA LYS A 74 -31.39 49.94 23.01
C LYS A 74 -31.66 51.34 23.63
N PRO A 75 -30.66 52.20 23.86
CA PRO A 75 -29.36 52.04 24.51
C PRO A 75 -29.19 53.11 25.63
N THR A 76 -28.14 53.03 26.45
CA THR A 76 -27.69 54.21 27.22
C THR A 76 -26.18 54.30 27.24
N VAL A 77 -25.71 55.40 26.66
CA VAL A 77 -24.35 55.93 26.67
C VAL A 77 -24.18 56.75 27.94
N ILE A 78 -23.03 56.66 28.62
CA ILE A 78 -22.32 57.80 29.25
C ILE A 78 -20.85 57.39 29.46
N SER A 79 -19.97 58.31 29.06
CA SER A 79 -18.51 58.30 29.19
C SER A 79 -18.05 58.87 30.54
N GLN A 80 -16.84 58.49 30.99
CA GLN A 80 -15.69 59.34 31.39
C GLN A 80 -14.77 58.53 32.33
N LYS A 81 -13.52 58.22 31.93
CA LYS A 81 -12.30 59.05 31.96
C LYS A 81 -11.66 59.10 33.35
N GLN A 82 -10.51 58.43 33.52
CA GLN A 82 -9.37 58.99 34.27
C GLN A 82 -8.06 58.26 33.93
N GLN A 83 -7.04 59.06 33.64
CA GLN A 83 -5.65 58.71 33.40
C GLN A 83 -4.91 58.51 34.73
N GLY A 84 -3.92 57.63 34.73
CA GLY A 84 -2.88 57.53 35.76
C GLY A 84 -1.67 56.79 35.22
N SER A 85 -0.61 57.55 34.96
CA SER A 85 0.72 57.13 34.51
C SER A 85 1.69 56.99 35.69
N LEU A 86 2.77 56.20 35.49
CA LEU A 86 4.07 56.06 36.20
C LEU A 86 4.35 54.55 36.38
N GLU A 87 5.55 53.97 36.33
CA GLU A 87 6.88 54.29 35.79
C GLU A 87 7.71 52.99 36.04
N ASN A 88 8.64 52.66 35.14
CA ASN A 88 9.89 51.90 35.31
C ASN A 88 10.02 50.74 36.34
N ALA A 89 10.36 49.53 35.84
CA ALA A 89 11.57 48.78 36.24
C ALA A 89 11.73 47.45 35.47
N THR A 90 12.77 47.36 34.65
CA THR A 90 13.54 46.11 34.32
C THR A 90 14.69 46.01 35.34
N PRO A 91 15.50 44.94 35.49
CA PRO A 91 15.59 43.59 34.86
C PRO A 91 15.81 42.49 35.98
N PRO A 92 16.39 41.26 35.82
CA PRO A 92 17.09 40.68 34.67
C PRO A 92 16.86 39.20 34.30
N LEU A 93 17.39 38.92 33.10
CA LEU A 93 17.70 37.64 32.46
C LEU A 93 18.20 36.54 33.43
N ALA A 94 17.61 35.36 33.28
CA ALA A 94 18.25 34.07 33.55
C ALA A 94 18.10 33.16 32.32
N ALA A 95 19.14 32.34 32.11
CA ALA A 95 19.50 31.60 30.90
C ALA A 95 18.56 30.42 30.54
N PRO A 96 18.65 29.86 29.31
CA PRO A 96 17.63 28.96 28.76
C PRO A 96 17.81 27.50 29.22
N GLU A 97 16.79 26.94 29.84
CA GLU A 97 16.67 25.49 30.02
C GLU A 97 16.17 24.82 28.73
N GLN A 98 16.88 23.78 28.31
CA GLN A 98 16.54 22.93 27.18
C GLN A 98 15.29 22.07 27.50
N PRO A 99 14.31 21.92 26.58
CA PRO A 99 13.20 21.00 26.81
C PRO A 99 13.64 19.56 26.56
N LYS A 100 13.71 18.76 27.63
CA LYS A 100 13.78 17.30 27.56
C LYS A 100 12.52 16.77 26.87
N LYS A 101 12.68 16.07 25.74
CA LYS A 101 11.63 15.25 25.12
C LYS A 101 11.23 14.11 26.08
N GLN A 102 10.08 14.25 26.73
CA GLN A 102 9.36 13.14 27.34
C GLN A 102 8.46 12.50 26.28
N ASN A 103 8.74 11.22 25.96
CA ASN A 103 7.84 10.37 25.20
C ASN A 103 6.70 9.94 26.14
N THR A 104 5.53 10.59 26.02
CA THR A 104 4.28 10.13 26.63
C THR A 104 3.55 9.20 25.67
N ALA A 105 3.22 8.01 26.16
CA ALA A 105 2.47 6.99 25.44
C ALA A 105 1.04 7.45 25.11
N ASP A 106 0.59 7.15 23.89
CA ASP A 106 -0.69 7.54 23.31
C ASP A 106 -1.88 7.02 24.12
N THR A 107 -2.47 7.93 24.90
CA THR A 107 -3.83 7.77 25.45
C THR A 107 -4.81 8.18 24.35
N PRO A 108 -5.97 7.52 24.16
CA PRO A 108 -6.94 7.91 23.13
C PRO A 108 -7.31 9.38 23.31
N SER A 109 -6.94 10.21 22.32
CA SER A 109 -7.16 11.66 22.38
C SER A 109 -8.66 11.94 22.43
N SER A 110 -9.15 12.37 23.59
CA SER A 110 -10.52 12.84 23.71
C SER A 110 -10.68 14.09 22.85
N LEU A 111 -11.56 14.04 21.86
CA LEU A 111 -11.86 15.18 21.01
C LEU A 111 -12.54 16.27 21.87
N LEU A 112 -11.94 17.44 21.93
CA LEU A 112 -12.50 18.62 22.58
C LEU A 112 -13.64 19.18 21.72
N ARG A 113 -14.73 19.64 22.35
CA ARG A 113 -15.82 20.33 21.65
C ARG A 113 -15.51 21.80 21.58
N PHE A 114 -15.57 22.39 20.39
CA PHE A 114 -15.41 23.81 20.17
C PHE A 114 -16.72 24.43 19.72
N GLU A 115 -17.18 25.47 20.40
CA GLU A 115 -18.29 26.32 19.97
C GLU A 115 -17.79 27.32 18.93
N PHE A 116 -18.55 27.49 17.86
CA PHE A 116 -18.20 28.41 16.78
C PHE A 116 -19.39 29.26 16.35
N GLU A 117 -19.06 30.44 15.83
CA GLU A 117 -19.97 31.29 15.08
C GLU A 117 -19.31 31.58 13.73
N ALA A 118 -20.02 31.30 12.65
CA ALA A 118 -19.53 31.47 11.30
C ALA A 118 -20.64 31.91 10.34
N HIS A 119 -20.25 32.42 9.18
CA HIS A 119 -21.18 32.72 8.09
C HIS A 119 -21.07 31.64 7.01
N ASP A 120 -22.20 31.11 6.58
CA ASP A 120 -22.27 30.27 5.39
C ASP A 120 -22.00 31.10 4.11
N LYS A 121 -21.78 30.44 2.97
CA LYS A 121 -21.65 31.09 1.65
C LYS A 121 -22.81 32.00 1.30
N THR A 122 -23.98 31.74 1.87
CA THR A 122 -25.19 32.55 1.72
C THR A 122 -25.19 33.81 2.59
N GLY A 123 -24.15 34.02 3.41
CA GLY A 123 -24.06 35.10 4.38
C GLY A 123 -24.91 34.86 5.64
N ARG A 124 -25.52 33.68 5.80
CA ARG A 124 -26.31 33.36 6.99
C ARG A 124 -25.39 33.00 8.15
N LYS A 125 -25.61 33.65 9.29
CA LYS A 125 -24.92 33.34 10.55
C LYS A 125 -25.37 31.98 11.08
N ILE A 126 -24.39 31.11 11.35
CA ILE A 126 -24.52 29.77 11.91
C ILE A 126 -23.75 29.73 13.22
N ILE A 127 -24.40 29.25 14.28
CA ILE A 127 -23.77 28.98 15.57
C ILE A 127 -23.87 27.48 15.81
N GLY A 128 -22.75 26.84 16.17
CA GLY A 128 -22.71 25.39 16.36
C GLY A 128 -21.52 24.92 17.18
N THR A 129 -21.36 23.60 17.28
CA THR A 129 -20.21 22.97 17.94
C THR A 129 -19.52 21.98 17.02
N ILE A 130 -18.19 21.95 17.02
CA ILE A 130 -17.38 20.99 16.26
C ILE A 130 -16.39 20.25 17.17
N PRO A 131 -16.31 18.92 17.11
CA PRO A 131 -15.29 18.16 17.85
C PRO A 131 -13.94 18.18 17.09
N ALA A 132 -12.86 18.52 17.79
CA ALA A 132 -11.50 18.50 17.26
C ALA A 132 -10.46 18.26 18.37
N THR A 133 -9.24 17.91 18.00
CA THR A 133 -8.10 17.77 18.93
C THR A 133 -7.67 19.12 19.51
N ASP A 134 -7.76 20.17 18.70
CA ASP A 134 -7.25 21.51 19.00
C ASP A 134 -8.01 22.59 18.22
N LYS A 135 -7.87 23.84 18.66
CA LYS A 135 -8.56 25.01 18.09
C LYS A 135 -8.21 25.22 16.61
N LEU A 136 -6.97 24.92 16.21
CA LEU A 136 -6.49 25.10 14.83
C LEU A 136 -7.09 24.03 13.90
N SER A 137 -7.13 22.77 14.35
CA SER A 137 -7.84 21.71 13.62
C SER A 137 -9.34 21.98 13.48
N ALA A 138 -10.01 22.46 14.54
CA ALA A 138 -11.42 22.86 14.45
C ALA A 138 -11.63 23.95 13.38
N LEU A 139 -10.80 25.00 13.39
CA LEU A 139 -10.85 26.08 12.42
C LEU A 139 -10.58 25.58 10.99
N SER A 140 -9.56 24.72 10.82
CA SER A 140 -9.20 24.12 9.53
C SER A 140 -10.37 23.32 8.94
N ARG A 141 -11.06 22.51 9.76
CA ARG A 141 -12.23 21.75 9.30
C ARG A 141 -13.39 22.65 8.91
N LEU A 142 -13.70 23.68 9.72
CA LEU A 142 -14.75 24.66 9.42
C LEU A 142 -14.51 25.39 8.08
N ILE A 143 -13.27 25.75 7.78
CA ILE A 143 -12.91 26.43 6.54
C ILE A 143 -12.85 25.45 5.35
N SER A 144 -12.19 24.29 5.52
CA SER A 144 -11.91 23.37 4.40
C SER A 144 -13.05 22.41 4.06
N GLU A 145 -13.67 21.79 5.07
CA GLU A 145 -14.77 20.82 4.88
C GLU A 145 -16.10 21.54 4.64
N TYR A 146 -16.40 22.55 5.46
CA TYR A 146 -17.70 23.23 5.48
C TYR A 146 -17.73 24.55 4.69
N GLN A 147 -16.56 25.14 4.39
CA GLN A 147 -16.44 26.39 3.65
C GLN A 147 -17.16 27.56 4.34
N PHE A 148 -17.12 27.58 5.67
CA PHE A 148 -17.67 28.67 6.47
C PHE A 148 -16.64 29.78 6.68
N ASP A 149 -17.12 31.03 6.72
CA ASP A 149 -16.32 32.16 7.18
C ASP A 149 -16.47 32.31 8.70
N VAL A 150 -15.53 31.73 9.43
CA VAL A 150 -15.57 31.64 10.90
C VAL A 150 -15.25 33.01 11.51
N SER A 151 -16.18 33.54 12.29
CA SER A 151 -16.04 34.81 13.00
C SER A 151 -15.57 34.60 14.44
N TYR A 152 -15.94 33.47 15.06
CA TYR A 152 -15.59 33.14 16.44
C TYR A 152 -15.45 31.63 16.63
N LEU A 153 -14.50 31.23 17.48
CA LEU A 153 -14.23 29.84 17.84
C LEU A 153 -13.64 29.79 19.26
N SER A 154 -14.28 29.07 20.17
CA SER A 154 -13.78 28.85 21.54
C SER A 154 -14.07 27.42 22.00
N ARG A 155 -13.46 26.99 23.10
CA ARG A 155 -13.79 25.69 23.69
C ARG A 155 -15.20 25.72 24.27
N GLY A 156 -15.94 24.63 24.12
CA GLY A 156 -17.30 24.51 24.63
C GLY A 156 -17.37 24.59 26.16
N ASP A 157 -16.32 24.15 26.84
CA ASP A 157 -16.17 24.18 28.30
C ASP A 157 -15.52 25.47 28.84
N ALA A 158 -15.18 26.44 27.98
CA ALA A 158 -14.60 27.70 28.39
C ALA A 158 -15.58 28.54 29.21
N THR A 159 -15.05 29.29 30.18
CA THR A 159 -15.83 30.25 30.96
C THR A 159 -16.33 31.40 30.09
N GLN A 160 -17.41 32.07 30.49
CA GLN A 160 -17.97 33.18 29.70
C GLN A 160 -16.95 34.30 29.46
N THR A 161 -16.08 34.56 30.43
CA THR A 161 -14.97 35.53 30.33
C THR A 161 -13.94 35.14 29.28
N GLU A 162 -13.60 33.85 29.18
CA GLU A 162 -12.69 33.34 28.14
C GLU A 162 -13.34 33.37 26.76
N LYS A 163 -14.64 33.06 26.67
CA LYS A 163 -15.41 33.17 25.42
C LYS A 163 -15.46 34.61 24.91
N ASP A 164 -15.63 35.58 25.80
CA ASP A 164 -15.65 36.99 25.43
C ASP A 164 -14.24 37.50 25.06
N HIS A 165 -13.18 36.99 25.71
CA HIS A 165 -11.80 37.25 25.30
C HIS A 165 -11.49 36.69 23.91
N ASP A 166 -11.85 35.43 23.65
CA ASP A 166 -11.70 34.78 22.34
C ASP A 166 -12.47 35.50 21.23
N ARG A 167 -13.61 36.12 21.57
CA ARG A 167 -14.40 36.94 20.64
C ARG A 167 -13.72 38.29 20.35
N ALA A 168 -13.06 38.88 21.35
CA ALA A 168 -12.37 40.17 21.20
C ALA A 168 -11.02 40.04 20.48
N GLU A 169 -10.27 38.95 20.73
CA GLU A 169 -8.98 38.69 20.09
C GLU A 169 -9.13 38.41 18.58
N GLY A 170 -10.29 37.88 18.17
CA GLY A 170 -10.58 37.54 16.78
C GLY A 170 -9.80 36.31 16.30
N LEU A 171 -10.04 35.91 15.05
CA LEU A 171 -9.39 34.72 14.45
C LEU A 171 -8.35 35.08 13.39
N ASP A 172 -8.03 36.36 13.21
CA ASP A 172 -7.24 36.83 12.07
C ASP A 172 -5.84 36.22 12.05
N LYS A 173 -5.15 36.20 13.20
CA LYS A 173 -3.82 35.56 13.34
C LYS A 173 -3.85 34.06 13.05
N MET A 174 -4.94 33.37 13.39
CA MET A 174 -5.07 31.93 13.12
C MET A 174 -5.44 31.66 11.66
N LYS A 175 -6.25 32.54 11.04
CA LYS A 175 -6.58 32.48 9.61
C LYS A 175 -5.33 32.63 8.75
N GLU A 176 -4.41 33.52 9.10
CA GLU A 176 -3.12 33.66 8.41
C GLU A 176 -2.30 32.36 8.42
N GLY A 177 -2.15 31.73 9.60
CA GLY A 177 -1.44 30.45 9.71
C GLY A 177 -2.07 29.30 8.91
N ILE A 178 -3.40 29.29 8.76
CA ILE A 178 -4.10 28.28 7.94
C ILE A 178 -3.96 28.58 6.45
N LEU A 179 -3.97 29.85 6.04
CA LEU A 179 -3.75 30.22 4.64
C LEU A 179 -2.35 29.80 4.17
N ASP A 180 -1.33 29.94 5.01
CA ASP A 180 0.02 29.46 4.74
C ASP A 180 0.10 27.94 4.66
N ILE A 181 -0.60 27.22 5.55
CA ILE A 181 -0.69 25.76 5.45
C ILE A 181 -1.46 25.37 4.18
N ALA A 182 -2.54 26.07 3.82
CA ALA A 182 -3.34 25.77 2.64
C ALA A 182 -2.59 26.08 1.33
N THR A 183 -1.77 27.13 1.28
CA THR A 183 -0.89 27.42 0.14
C THR A 183 0.22 26.38 0.04
N VAL A 184 0.88 26.01 1.14
CA VAL A 184 1.86 24.90 1.16
C VAL A 184 1.20 23.59 0.74
N THR A 185 -0.01 23.29 1.21
CA THR A 185 -0.73 22.07 0.81
C THR A 185 -1.16 22.13 -0.65
N LYS A 186 -1.54 23.30 -1.18
CA LYS A 186 -1.81 23.50 -2.61
C LYS A 186 -0.55 23.35 -3.46
N GLU A 187 0.60 23.83 -3.01
CA GLU A 187 1.88 23.66 -3.71
C GLU A 187 2.38 22.22 -3.67
N VAL A 188 2.29 21.55 -2.52
CA VAL A 188 2.57 20.11 -2.38
C VAL A 188 1.60 19.29 -3.25
N ASN A 189 0.32 19.68 -3.31
CA ASN A 189 -0.68 19.04 -4.17
C ASN A 189 -0.47 19.35 -5.65
N ALA A 190 0.02 20.53 -6.02
CA ALA A 190 0.39 20.88 -7.39
C ALA A 190 1.62 20.08 -7.85
N GLN A 191 2.60 19.91 -6.96
CA GLN A 191 3.78 19.06 -7.21
C GLN A 191 3.43 17.56 -7.29
N THR A 192 2.46 17.08 -6.51
CA THR A 192 1.97 15.69 -6.62
C THR A 192 1.00 15.48 -7.78
N ALA A 193 0.24 16.50 -8.20
CA ALA A 193 -0.62 16.43 -9.37
C ALA A 193 0.18 16.28 -10.68
N ASP A 194 1.41 16.79 -10.75
CA ASP A 194 2.29 16.59 -11.89
C ASP A 194 3.18 15.35 -11.79
N ASN A 195 3.10 14.63 -10.67
CA ASN A 195 3.72 13.34 -10.54
C ASN A 195 2.96 12.34 -11.42
N LYS A 196 3.58 11.96 -12.55
CA LYS A 196 3.08 10.98 -13.52
C LYS A 196 2.54 9.71 -12.85
N SER A 197 3.10 9.32 -11.71
CA SER A 197 2.65 8.18 -10.91
C SER A 197 1.25 8.38 -10.29
N PHE A 198 0.93 9.57 -9.80
CA PHE A 198 -0.38 9.90 -9.22
C PHE A 198 -1.46 9.93 -10.30
N LYS A 199 -1.19 10.58 -11.44
CA LYS A 199 -2.09 10.58 -12.61
C LYS A 199 -2.43 9.16 -13.06
N LEU A 200 -1.43 8.26 -13.11
CA LEU A 200 -1.62 6.86 -13.48
C LEU A 200 -2.44 6.08 -12.44
N LYS A 201 -2.12 6.23 -11.14
CA LYS A 201 -2.91 5.62 -10.05
C LYS A 201 -4.36 6.06 -10.07
N ARG A 202 -4.60 7.37 -10.27
CA ARG A 202 -5.94 7.94 -10.40
C ARG A 202 -6.67 7.34 -11.59
N GLN A 203 -6.06 7.31 -12.78
CA GLN A 203 -6.69 6.73 -13.97
C GLN A 203 -7.08 5.26 -13.77
N VAL A 204 -6.20 4.47 -13.14
CA VAL A 204 -6.47 3.07 -12.81
C VAL A 204 -7.64 2.95 -11.83
N LEU A 205 -7.63 3.71 -10.73
CA LEU A 205 -8.74 3.71 -9.77
C LEU A 205 -10.06 4.12 -10.44
N LEU A 206 -10.08 5.18 -11.24
CA LEU A 206 -11.27 5.64 -11.95
C LEU A 206 -11.83 4.56 -12.90
N SER A 207 -10.97 3.87 -13.64
CA SER A 207 -11.40 2.77 -14.50
C SER A 207 -12.02 1.61 -13.72
N LYS A 208 -11.50 1.30 -12.52
CA LYS A 208 -12.07 0.29 -11.63
C LYS A 208 -13.40 0.72 -11.04
N VAL A 209 -13.52 1.98 -10.63
CA VAL A 209 -14.77 2.55 -10.12
C VAL A 209 -15.85 2.53 -11.21
N ASP A 210 -15.50 2.88 -12.45
CA ASP A 210 -16.44 2.81 -13.58
C ASP A 210 -16.89 1.38 -13.85
N TYR A 211 -15.97 0.42 -13.81
CA TYR A 211 -16.29 -1.00 -13.93
C TYR A 211 -17.22 -1.49 -12.81
N VAL A 212 -16.94 -1.12 -11.55
CA VAL A 212 -17.79 -1.43 -10.39
C VAL A 212 -19.19 -0.83 -10.59
N LEU A 213 -19.28 0.44 -10.98
CA LEU A 213 -20.56 1.10 -11.22
C LEU A 213 -21.37 0.44 -12.34
N GLU A 214 -20.72 0.03 -13.43
CA GLU A 214 -21.36 -0.69 -14.53
C GLU A 214 -21.89 -2.05 -14.09
N LYS A 215 -21.08 -2.82 -13.36
CA LYS A 215 -21.49 -4.12 -12.81
C LYS A 215 -22.65 -4.00 -11.83
N ILE A 216 -22.61 -3.03 -10.93
CA ILE A 216 -23.69 -2.78 -9.98
C ILE A 216 -24.99 -2.41 -10.70
N LYS A 217 -24.93 -1.63 -11.79
CA LYS A 217 -26.11 -1.33 -12.60
C LYS A 217 -26.73 -2.58 -13.20
N ILE A 218 -25.90 -3.47 -13.76
CA ILE A 218 -26.36 -4.76 -14.31
C ILE A 218 -27.02 -5.61 -13.22
N VAL A 219 -26.40 -5.67 -12.05
CA VAL A 219 -26.95 -6.37 -10.87
C VAL A 219 -28.31 -5.78 -10.48
N LEU A 220 -28.41 -4.47 -10.27
CA LEU A 220 -29.66 -3.82 -9.90
C LEU A 220 -30.77 -4.03 -10.94
N GLN A 221 -30.41 -4.13 -12.23
CA GLN A 221 -31.35 -4.39 -13.31
C GLN A 221 -31.83 -5.85 -13.31
N ASN A 222 -30.92 -6.81 -13.12
CA ASN A 222 -31.26 -8.23 -13.08
C ASN A 222 -32.12 -8.59 -11.86
N PHE A 223 -31.91 -7.91 -10.73
CA PHE A 223 -32.58 -8.17 -9.46
C PHE A 223 -33.63 -7.11 -9.07
N GLU A 224 -34.11 -6.32 -10.05
CA GLU A 224 -34.99 -5.16 -9.79
C GLU A 224 -36.25 -5.51 -8.99
N ASN A 225 -36.84 -6.69 -9.26
CA ASN A 225 -38.07 -7.15 -8.61
C ASN A 225 -37.85 -7.80 -7.24
N GLU A 226 -36.60 -8.10 -6.89
CA GLU A 226 -36.25 -8.89 -5.70
C GLU A 226 -35.64 -8.04 -4.59
N ILE A 227 -34.98 -6.95 -4.97
CA ILE A 227 -34.40 -6.00 -4.04
C ILE A 227 -35.51 -5.11 -3.48
N LYS A 228 -35.62 -5.03 -2.14
CA LYS A 228 -36.55 -4.13 -1.47
C LYS A 228 -36.33 -2.68 -1.95
N PRO A 229 -37.39 -1.86 -2.13
CA PRO A 229 -37.25 -0.49 -2.65
C PRO A 229 -36.37 0.39 -1.75
N GLU A 230 -36.39 0.18 -0.43
CA GLU A 230 -35.53 0.86 0.54
C GLU A 230 -34.03 0.59 0.28
N ASN A 231 -33.72 -0.67 0.02
CA ASN A 231 -32.38 -1.16 -0.27
C ASN A 231 -31.87 -0.61 -1.62
N LYS A 232 -32.73 -0.62 -2.64
CA LYS A 232 -32.44 -0.01 -3.94
C LYS A 232 -32.12 1.48 -3.80
N LYS A 233 -32.91 2.22 -3.01
CA LYS A 233 -32.67 3.64 -2.73
C LYS A 233 -31.34 3.87 -1.99
N LEU A 234 -30.99 2.99 -1.05
CA LEU A 234 -29.71 3.04 -0.35
C LEU A 234 -28.53 2.82 -1.30
N ILE A 235 -28.56 1.75 -2.11
CA ILE A 235 -27.53 1.48 -3.12
C ILE A 235 -27.41 2.66 -4.10
N GLN A 236 -28.54 3.21 -4.56
CA GLN A 236 -28.54 4.38 -5.45
C GLN A 236 -27.89 5.60 -4.78
N GLY A 237 -28.14 5.83 -3.50
CA GLY A 237 -27.48 6.90 -2.74
C GLY A 237 -25.95 6.74 -2.69
N TYR A 238 -25.45 5.51 -2.57
CA TYR A 238 -24.01 5.23 -2.64
C TYR A 238 -23.45 5.40 -4.06
N ILE A 239 -24.21 5.01 -5.10
CA ILE A 239 -23.84 5.25 -6.51
C ILE A 239 -23.71 6.77 -6.75
N ASP A 240 -24.68 7.55 -6.31
CA ASP A 240 -24.69 9.01 -6.48
C ASP A 240 -23.55 9.66 -5.69
N LYS A 241 -23.29 9.19 -4.46
CA LYS A 241 -22.14 9.59 -3.65
C LYS A 241 -20.84 9.29 -4.41
N LEU A 242 -20.69 8.08 -4.94
CA LEU A 242 -19.49 7.64 -5.66
C LEU A 242 -19.27 8.44 -6.95
N LEU A 243 -20.33 8.73 -7.72
CA LEU A 243 -20.28 9.59 -8.90
C LEU A 243 -19.86 11.02 -8.58
N ARG A 244 -20.37 11.58 -7.47
CA ARG A 244 -19.99 12.93 -7.01
C ARG A 244 -18.52 13.01 -6.61
N ILE A 245 -18.02 11.99 -5.91
CA ILE A 245 -16.65 11.99 -5.39
C ILE A 245 -15.63 11.43 -6.38
N LYS A 246 -16.07 10.80 -7.49
CA LYS A 246 -15.20 10.26 -8.54
C LYS A 246 -14.16 11.28 -9.01
N ASN A 247 -14.53 12.56 -9.08
CA ASN A 247 -13.63 13.63 -9.51
C ASN A 247 -12.72 14.18 -8.39
N SER A 248 -12.86 13.71 -7.15
CA SER A 248 -12.03 14.11 -6.01
C SER A 248 -10.56 13.77 -6.22
N THR A 249 -9.69 14.53 -5.55
CA THR A 249 -8.25 14.25 -5.45
C THR A 249 -7.94 13.19 -4.40
N ASN A 250 -8.86 12.92 -3.46
CA ASN A 250 -8.68 11.92 -2.42
C ASN A 250 -9.00 10.51 -2.97
N LEU A 251 -7.96 9.80 -3.42
CA LEU A 251 -8.07 8.44 -3.97
C LEU A 251 -8.56 7.43 -2.92
N GLU A 252 -8.10 7.54 -1.68
CA GLU A 252 -8.48 6.63 -0.58
C GLU A 252 -9.96 6.76 -0.26
N TYR A 253 -10.50 7.97 -0.28
CA TYR A 253 -11.92 8.20 -0.04
C TYR A 253 -12.81 7.62 -1.14
N ILE A 254 -12.36 7.70 -2.40
CA ILE A 254 -13.05 7.06 -3.54
C ILE A 254 -13.02 5.53 -3.37
N GLU A 255 -11.85 4.97 -3.05
CA GLU A 255 -11.67 3.53 -2.82
C GLU A 255 -12.57 3.04 -1.67
N HIS A 256 -12.52 3.70 -0.51
CA HIS A 256 -13.33 3.36 0.65
C HIS A 256 -14.83 3.41 0.34
N THR A 257 -15.31 4.45 -0.36
CA THR A 257 -16.73 4.57 -0.71
C THR A 257 -17.17 3.47 -1.69
N ALA A 258 -16.29 3.06 -2.62
CA ALA A 258 -16.55 1.93 -3.50
C ALA A 258 -16.56 0.59 -2.74
N GLU A 259 -15.69 0.41 -1.74
CA GLU A 259 -15.75 -0.77 -0.84
C GLU A 259 -17.03 -0.79 -0.02
N GLU A 260 -17.44 0.34 0.58
CA GLU A 260 -18.70 0.44 1.33
C GLU A 260 -19.89 0.03 0.46
N LEU A 261 -19.93 0.51 -0.79
CA LEU A 261 -20.97 0.16 -1.76
C LEU A 261 -20.99 -1.34 -2.06
N LEU A 262 -19.84 -1.96 -2.33
CA LEU A 262 -19.74 -3.40 -2.61
C LEU A 262 -20.12 -4.25 -1.38
N ASN A 263 -19.66 -3.85 -0.19
CA ASN A 263 -20.04 -4.51 1.07
C ASN A 263 -21.54 -4.39 1.32
N LYS A 264 -22.16 -3.24 1.03
CA LYS A 264 -23.61 -3.08 1.19
C LYS A 264 -24.41 -3.95 0.23
N ILE A 265 -23.93 -4.16 -0.99
CA ILE A 265 -24.54 -5.11 -1.93
C ILE A 265 -24.43 -6.53 -1.37
N GLN A 266 -23.24 -6.91 -0.88
CA GLN A 266 -23.00 -8.22 -0.29
C GLN A 266 -23.83 -8.46 0.99
N ASP A 267 -23.99 -7.45 1.85
CA ASP A 267 -24.86 -7.51 3.02
C ASP A 267 -26.33 -7.72 2.60
N GLN A 268 -26.75 -7.11 1.50
CA GLN A 268 -28.11 -7.20 1.01
C GLN A 268 -28.41 -8.53 0.30
N GLU A 269 -27.39 -9.23 -0.22
CA GLU A 269 -27.49 -10.62 -0.70
C GLU A 269 -27.98 -11.59 0.38
N ILE A 270 -27.77 -11.26 1.65
CA ILE A 270 -28.20 -12.10 2.77
C ILE A 270 -29.74 -12.24 2.79
N PHE A 271 -30.48 -11.28 2.22
CA PHE A 271 -31.95 -11.25 2.24
C PHE A 271 -32.64 -11.89 1.03
N LEU A 272 -31.90 -12.40 0.04
CA LEU A 272 -32.46 -13.25 -1.02
C LEU A 272 -32.78 -14.63 -0.41
N HIS A 273 -33.91 -14.72 0.30
CA HIS A 273 -34.31 -15.91 1.07
C HIS A 273 -35.03 -16.99 0.23
N LYS A 274 -35.36 -16.71 -1.04
CA LYS A 274 -35.95 -17.75 -1.88
C LYS A 274 -34.88 -18.76 -2.25
N GLU A 275 -35.13 -20.03 -1.95
CA GLU A 275 -34.25 -21.16 -2.24
C GLU A 275 -33.86 -21.23 -3.74
N SER A 276 -34.77 -20.80 -4.62
CA SER A 276 -34.53 -20.68 -6.06
C SER A 276 -33.44 -19.67 -6.45
N LEU A 277 -33.11 -18.71 -5.57
CA LEU A 277 -32.16 -17.62 -5.84
C LEU A 277 -30.78 -17.87 -5.23
N GLN A 278 -30.54 -19.03 -4.61
CA GLN A 278 -29.22 -19.35 -4.04
C GLN A 278 -28.11 -19.33 -5.10
N LYS A 279 -28.43 -19.70 -6.35
CA LYS A 279 -27.50 -19.66 -7.48
C LYS A 279 -27.04 -18.23 -7.78
N GLU A 280 -28.01 -17.34 -7.90
CA GLU A 280 -27.82 -15.93 -8.19
C GLU A 280 -27.12 -15.21 -7.04
N LYS A 281 -27.50 -15.52 -5.80
CA LYS A 281 -26.80 -15.07 -4.59
C LYS A 281 -25.33 -15.46 -4.60
N THR A 282 -25.01 -16.72 -4.92
CA THR A 282 -23.63 -17.19 -4.94
C THR A 282 -22.84 -16.49 -6.05
N SER A 283 -23.45 -16.31 -7.22
CA SER A 283 -22.86 -15.54 -8.34
C SER A 283 -22.56 -14.09 -7.94
N LEU A 284 -23.52 -13.42 -7.28
CA LEU A 284 -23.37 -12.05 -6.82
C LEU A 284 -22.26 -11.92 -5.79
N MET A 285 -22.21 -12.83 -4.82
CA MET A 285 -21.20 -12.84 -3.77
C MET A 285 -19.79 -13.00 -4.35
N ILE A 286 -19.64 -13.87 -5.35
CA ILE A 286 -18.36 -14.10 -6.04
C ILE A 286 -17.97 -12.85 -6.83
N GLU A 287 -18.90 -12.27 -7.57
CA GLU A 287 -18.66 -11.06 -8.37
C GLU A 287 -18.31 -9.86 -7.47
N SER A 288 -19.01 -9.67 -6.35
CA SER A 288 -18.70 -8.64 -5.35
C SER A 288 -17.32 -8.85 -4.70
N GLN A 289 -16.97 -10.09 -4.33
CA GLN A 289 -15.63 -10.41 -3.82
C GLN A 289 -14.53 -10.18 -4.86
N GLU A 290 -14.80 -10.51 -6.13
CA GLU A 290 -13.88 -10.24 -7.24
C GLU A 290 -13.68 -8.73 -7.40
N LEU A 291 -14.75 -7.94 -7.40
CA LEU A 291 -14.71 -6.48 -7.46
C LEU A 291 -13.94 -5.89 -6.27
N LEU A 292 -14.21 -6.32 -5.04
CA LEU A 292 -13.47 -5.89 -3.84
C LEU A 292 -11.99 -6.23 -3.93
N SER A 293 -11.64 -7.42 -4.40
CA SER A 293 -10.24 -7.81 -4.59
C SER A 293 -9.55 -6.97 -5.66
N SER A 294 -10.27 -6.66 -6.75
CA SER A 294 -9.78 -5.81 -7.83
C SER A 294 -9.56 -4.38 -7.33
N LEU A 295 -10.43 -3.89 -6.44
CA LEU A 295 -10.31 -2.57 -5.83
C LEU A 295 -9.07 -2.49 -4.93
N ARG A 296 -8.89 -3.46 -4.02
CA ARG A 296 -7.77 -3.51 -3.06
C ARG A 296 -6.39 -3.74 -3.69
N GLU A 297 -6.34 -4.28 -4.91
CA GLU A 297 -5.09 -4.41 -5.67
C GLU A 297 -4.52 -3.06 -6.17
N ILE A 298 -5.06 -1.91 -5.74
CA ILE A 298 -4.52 -0.56 -6.01
C ILE A 298 -3.24 -0.26 -5.20
N GLY A 299 -2.92 -1.06 -4.17
CA GLY A 299 -1.58 -1.11 -3.61
C GLY A 299 -0.58 -1.32 -4.75
N GLY A 300 0.12 -0.24 -5.15
CA GLY A 300 0.87 -0.13 -6.40
C GLY A 300 1.72 -1.37 -6.66
N PRO A 301 1.98 -1.71 -7.94
CA PRO A 301 2.59 -2.98 -8.34
C PRO A 301 3.71 -3.30 -7.36
N LYS A 302 3.52 -4.35 -6.53
CA LYS A 302 4.52 -4.73 -5.51
C LYS A 302 5.87 -4.67 -6.20
N LYS A 303 6.76 -3.76 -5.74
CA LYS A 303 8.04 -3.48 -6.40
C LYS A 303 8.60 -4.80 -6.89
N THR A 304 8.62 -4.95 -8.21
CA THR A 304 8.99 -6.24 -8.78
C THR A 304 10.42 -6.51 -8.35
N PHE A 305 10.85 -7.77 -8.23
CA PHE A 305 12.25 -8.06 -7.89
C PHE A 305 13.22 -7.27 -8.78
N SER A 306 12.87 -7.02 -10.06
CA SER A 306 13.60 -6.15 -10.98
C SER A 306 13.66 -4.69 -10.55
N ASP A 307 12.59 -4.13 -9.98
CA ASP A 307 12.55 -2.74 -9.53
C ASP A 307 13.39 -2.57 -8.26
N ASP A 308 13.32 -3.54 -7.34
CA ASP A 308 14.14 -3.57 -6.13
C ASP A 308 15.64 -3.79 -6.46
N LEU A 309 15.93 -4.57 -7.51
CA LEU A 309 17.29 -4.75 -8.02
C LEU A 309 17.81 -3.48 -8.71
N LYS A 310 16.97 -2.80 -9.52
CA LYS A 310 17.31 -1.53 -10.16
C LYS A 310 17.62 -0.46 -9.11
N GLU A 311 16.81 -0.36 -8.06
CA GLU A 311 16.97 0.65 -7.01
C GLU A 311 18.19 0.39 -6.11
N LYS A 312 18.43 -0.87 -5.68
CA LYS A 312 19.52 -1.19 -4.74
C LYS A 312 20.89 -1.42 -5.40
N VAL A 313 20.93 -2.01 -6.60
CA VAL A 313 22.20 -2.45 -7.22
C VAL A 313 22.71 -1.43 -8.23
N ILE A 314 21.83 -0.87 -9.08
CA ILE A 314 22.26 0.07 -10.14
C ILE A 314 22.65 1.42 -9.55
N GLY A 315 21.98 1.87 -8.48
CA GLY A 315 22.32 3.13 -7.80
C GLY A 315 23.71 3.16 -7.15
N LYS A 316 24.32 2.00 -6.88
CA LYS A 316 25.63 1.90 -6.19
C LYS A 316 26.82 1.69 -7.13
N ILE A 317 26.60 1.29 -8.38
CA ILE A 317 27.70 0.98 -9.31
C ILE A 317 28.03 2.22 -10.16
N LYS A 318 29.17 2.86 -9.87
CA LYS A 318 29.63 4.07 -10.59
C LYS A 318 30.16 3.80 -12.01
N PHE A 319 30.41 2.54 -12.36
CA PHE A 319 31.03 2.18 -13.63
C PHE A 319 29.99 2.07 -14.76
N LYS A 320 29.95 3.10 -15.62
CA LYS A 320 28.99 3.24 -16.75
C LYS A 320 28.83 2.01 -17.64
N PRO A 321 29.88 1.25 -18.04
CA PRO A 321 29.67 0.09 -18.92
C PRO A 321 29.02 -1.10 -18.19
N VAL A 322 29.29 -1.30 -16.90
CA VAL A 322 28.58 -2.30 -16.09
C VAL A 322 27.13 -1.88 -15.86
N GLN A 323 26.87 -0.58 -15.69
CA GLN A 323 25.50 -0.06 -15.62
C GLN A 323 24.71 -0.38 -16.89
N LYS A 324 25.28 -0.13 -18.09
CA LYS A 324 24.66 -0.48 -19.37
C LYS A 324 24.42 -1.99 -19.52
N LEU A 325 25.32 -2.81 -18.99
CA LEU A 325 25.16 -4.27 -19.00
C LEU A 325 24.00 -4.70 -18.11
N ILE A 326 23.97 -4.23 -16.86
CA ILE A 326 22.92 -4.57 -15.90
C ILE A 326 21.57 -4.05 -16.41
N GLN A 327 21.53 -2.88 -17.06
CA GLN A 327 20.33 -2.36 -17.69
C GLN A 327 19.82 -3.29 -18.79
N LYS A 328 20.69 -3.73 -19.71
CA LYS A 328 20.32 -4.70 -20.77
C LYS A 328 19.84 -6.03 -20.19
N ILE A 329 20.50 -6.54 -19.16
CA ILE A 329 20.10 -7.77 -18.46
C ILE A 329 18.73 -7.56 -17.80
N ALA A 330 18.54 -6.44 -17.10
CA ALA A 330 17.28 -6.11 -16.43
C ALA A 330 16.13 -5.95 -17.44
N ASP A 331 16.36 -5.33 -18.58
CA ASP A 331 15.36 -5.15 -19.63
C ASP A 331 15.05 -6.49 -20.35
N MET A 332 16.01 -7.41 -20.40
CA MET A 332 15.80 -8.78 -20.86
C MET A 332 15.03 -9.63 -19.83
N LEU A 333 15.16 -9.29 -18.55
CA LEU A 333 14.47 -9.94 -17.42
C LEU A 333 13.12 -9.32 -17.08
N THR A 334 12.84 -8.07 -17.48
CA THR A 334 11.53 -7.46 -17.28
C THR A 334 10.52 -8.25 -18.10
N PRO A 335 9.62 -9.01 -17.44
CA PRO A 335 8.64 -9.79 -18.16
C PRO A 335 7.76 -8.84 -18.97
N ASN A 336 7.50 -9.17 -20.23
CA ASN A 336 6.54 -8.47 -21.07
C ASN A 336 5.23 -8.26 -20.27
N ALA A 337 4.68 -7.04 -20.30
CA ALA A 337 3.49 -6.63 -19.55
C ALA A 337 2.33 -7.64 -19.70
N GLU A 338 2.19 -8.24 -20.88
CA GLU A 338 1.20 -9.27 -21.18
C GLU A 338 1.45 -10.60 -20.45
N VAL A 339 2.72 -10.98 -20.23
CA VAL A 339 3.09 -12.18 -19.48
C VAL A 339 2.82 -11.98 -18.00
N THR A 340 3.06 -10.78 -17.47
CA THR A 340 2.73 -10.43 -16.08
C THR A 340 1.23 -10.41 -15.84
N SER A 341 0.45 -9.77 -16.71
CA SER A 341 -1.01 -9.75 -16.56
C SER A 341 -1.60 -11.16 -16.66
N ALA A 342 -1.16 -11.97 -17.63
CA ALA A 342 -1.60 -13.37 -17.74
C ALA A 342 -1.25 -14.21 -16.49
N LYS A 343 -0.07 -14.01 -15.88
CA LYS A 343 0.30 -14.68 -14.62
C LYS A 343 -0.58 -14.23 -13.45
N ALA A 344 -0.90 -12.94 -13.38
CA ALA A 344 -1.76 -12.39 -12.33
C ALA A 344 -3.18 -12.99 -12.43
N ILE A 345 -3.76 -13.01 -13.63
CA ILE A 345 -5.08 -13.62 -13.88
C ILE A 345 -5.06 -15.13 -13.55
N ILE A 346 -4.01 -15.87 -13.93
CA ILE A 346 -3.90 -17.29 -13.55
C ILE A 346 -3.86 -17.46 -12.02
N LYS A 347 -3.25 -16.50 -11.30
CA LYS A 347 -3.17 -16.53 -9.84
C LYS A 347 -4.54 -16.24 -9.20
N SER A 348 -5.31 -15.27 -9.70
CA SER A 348 -6.67 -15.00 -9.22
C SER A 348 -7.58 -16.21 -9.47
N ILE A 349 -7.53 -16.79 -10.67
CA ILE A 349 -8.27 -18.02 -11.01
C ILE A 349 -7.91 -19.18 -10.07
N ASN A 350 -6.63 -19.37 -9.72
CA ASN A 350 -6.27 -20.40 -8.76
C ASN A 350 -6.88 -20.15 -7.37
N LYS A 351 -7.00 -18.89 -6.93
CA LYS A 351 -7.68 -18.56 -5.68
C LYS A 351 -9.18 -18.86 -5.77
N GLN A 352 -9.85 -18.44 -6.85
CA GLN A 352 -11.27 -18.75 -7.10
C GLN A 352 -11.52 -20.27 -7.09
N LEU A 353 -10.66 -21.06 -7.74
CA LEU A 353 -10.76 -22.54 -7.71
C LEU A 353 -10.64 -23.11 -6.29
N ILE A 354 -9.79 -22.55 -5.44
CA ILE A 354 -9.68 -22.97 -4.03
C ILE A 354 -10.96 -22.62 -3.28
N THR A 355 -11.51 -21.42 -3.49
CA THR A 355 -12.80 -21.00 -2.89
C THR A 355 -13.94 -21.92 -3.33
N TYR A 356 -14.05 -22.21 -4.62
CA TYR A 356 -15.06 -23.14 -5.15
C TYR A 356 -14.88 -24.55 -4.61
N ALA A 357 -13.65 -25.07 -4.52
CA ALA A 357 -13.39 -26.38 -3.95
C ALA A 357 -13.82 -26.43 -2.47
N LYS A 358 -13.54 -25.37 -1.70
CA LYS A 358 -13.97 -25.24 -0.31
C LYS A 358 -15.50 -25.17 -0.19
N LEU A 359 -16.17 -24.42 -1.07
CA LEU A 359 -17.62 -24.32 -1.12
C LEU A 359 -18.26 -25.68 -1.49
N TRP A 360 -17.69 -26.37 -2.47
CA TRP A 360 -18.13 -27.71 -2.90
C TRP A 360 -18.03 -28.74 -1.78
N LEU A 361 -16.95 -28.70 -0.99
CA LEU A 361 -16.76 -29.54 0.20
C LEU A 361 -17.75 -29.21 1.32
N SER A 362 -18.12 -27.94 1.48
CA SER A 362 -18.95 -27.47 2.59
C SER A 362 -20.46 -27.58 2.34
N THR A 363 -20.88 -27.57 1.08
CA THR A 363 -22.30 -27.59 0.68
C THR A 363 -22.87 -29.01 0.86
N LYS A 364 -24.07 -29.15 1.45
CA LYS A 364 -24.75 -30.45 1.59
C LYS A 364 -25.71 -30.76 0.45
N ASP A 365 -26.33 -29.73 -0.12
CA ASP A 365 -27.29 -29.86 -1.22
C ASP A 365 -26.64 -30.37 -2.52
N LYS A 366 -27.32 -31.29 -3.20
CA LYS A 366 -26.83 -32.00 -4.39
C LYS A 366 -26.89 -31.10 -5.63
N ASP A 367 -27.92 -30.29 -5.76
CA ASP A 367 -28.10 -29.41 -6.91
C ASP A 367 -27.10 -28.25 -6.86
N ALA A 368 -26.91 -27.65 -5.68
CA ALA A 368 -25.85 -26.67 -5.45
C ALA A 368 -24.44 -27.26 -5.72
N LYS A 369 -24.16 -28.51 -5.32
CA LYS A 369 -22.88 -29.17 -5.65
C LYS A 369 -22.66 -29.33 -7.15
N GLN A 370 -23.71 -29.65 -7.90
CA GLN A 370 -23.61 -29.81 -9.36
C GLN A 370 -23.24 -28.48 -10.02
N GLN A 371 -23.88 -27.38 -9.60
CA GLN A 371 -23.57 -26.05 -10.12
C GLN A 371 -22.15 -25.60 -9.78
N ILE A 372 -21.70 -25.83 -8.54
CA ILE A 372 -20.33 -25.51 -8.14
C ILE A 372 -19.33 -26.34 -8.97
N SER A 373 -19.64 -27.61 -9.25
CA SER A 373 -18.83 -28.46 -10.13
C SER A 373 -18.71 -27.91 -11.54
N ASP A 374 -19.82 -27.43 -12.12
CA ASP A 374 -19.80 -26.87 -13.48
C ASP A 374 -19.05 -25.52 -13.53
N ASN A 375 -19.16 -24.69 -12.49
CA ASN A 375 -18.35 -23.47 -12.34
C ASN A 375 -16.85 -23.79 -12.16
N ILE A 376 -16.50 -24.86 -11.45
CA ILE A 376 -15.11 -25.32 -11.34
C ILE A 376 -14.58 -25.75 -12.71
N LYS A 377 -15.38 -26.47 -13.50
CA LYS A 377 -15.00 -26.89 -14.86
C LYS A 377 -14.76 -25.69 -15.78
N SER A 378 -15.69 -24.73 -15.83
CA SER A 378 -15.53 -23.53 -16.68
C SER A 378 -14.29 -22.74 -16.28
N THR A 379 -14.08 -22.53 -14.97
CA THR A 379 -12.90 -21.84 -14.43
C THR A 379 -11.59 -22.59 -14.75
N LEU A 380 -11.60 -23.93 -14.74
CA LEU A 380 -10.46 -24.74 -15.15
C LEU A 380 -10.15 -24.64 -16.65
N GLU A 381 -11.17 -24.53 -17.50
CA GLU A 381 -11.00 -24.32 -18.94
C GLU A 381 -10.39 -22.96 -19.24
N GLU A 382 -10.87 -21.89 -18.59
CA GLU A 382 -10.27 -20.56 -18.69
C GLU A 382 -8.80 -20.56 -18.27
N ARG A 383 -8.48 -21.23 -17.15
CA ARG A 383 -7.10 -21.44 -16.71
C ARG A 383 -6.25 -22.13 -17.77
N ARG A 384 -6.79 -23.15 -18.45
CA ARG A 384 -6.08 -23.88 -19.52
C ARG A 384 -5.83 -22.95 -20.72
N LYS A 385 -6.84 -22.17 -21.14
CA LYS A 385 -6.72 -21.18 -22.23
C LYS A 385 -5.65 -20.14 -21.91
N LEU A 386 -5.64 -19.58 -20.69
CA LEU A 386 -4.63 -18.62 -20.24
C LEU A 386 -3.23 -19.23 -20.14
N LYS A 387 -3.10 -20.47 -19.67
CA LYS A 387 -1.80 -21.18 -19.69
C LYS A 387 -1.30 -21.42 -21.11
N ALA A 388 -2.18 -21.74 -22.05
CA ALA A 388 -1.82 -21.87 -23.46
C ALA A 388 -1.36 -20.53 -24.03
N LYS A 389 -2.10 -19.44 -23.78
CA LYS A 389 -1.70 -18.06 -24.17
C LYS A 389 -0.36 -17.65 -23.56
N LEU A 390 -0.11 -18.00 -22.30
CA LEU A 390 1.17 -17.72 -21.63
C LEU A 390 2.32 -18.51 -22.27
N ARG A 391 2.09 -19.77 -22.66
CA ARG A 391 3.06 -20.57 -23.41
C ARG A 391 3.36 -19.98 -24.79
N THR A 392 2.34 -19.52 -25.52
CA THR A 392 2.54 -18.88 -26.84
C THR A 392 3.26 -17.55 -26.71
N LEU A 393 2.93 -16.71 -25.73
CA LEU A 393 3.64 -15.45 -25.45
C LEU A 393 5.11 -15.69 -25.08
N LYS A 394 5.39 -16.68 -24.23
CA LYS A 394 6.78 -17.07 -23.92
C LYS A 394 7.54 -17.55 -25.15
N LYS A 395 6.92 -18.39 -25.98
CA LYS A 395 7.53 -18.87 -27.24
C LYS A 395 7.73 -17.73 -28.25
N GLY A 396 6.77 -16.81 -28.36
CA GLY A 396 6.83 -15.65 -29.26
C GLY A 396 7.94 -14.68 -28.89
N ASN A 397 8.14 -14.40 -27.60
CA ASN A 397 9.26 -13.58 -27.14
C ASN A 397 10.60 -14.26 -27.41
N HIS A 398 10.71 -15.59 -27.20
CA HIS A 398 11.92 -16.32 -27.58
C HIS A 398 12.16 -16.34 -29.09
N LYS A 399 11.10 -16.42 -29.92
CA LYS A 399 11.22 -16.47 -31.38
C LYS A 399 11.53 -15.10 -31.99
N LYS A 400 11.10 -14.00 -31.36
CA LYS A 400 11.47 -12.61 -31.76
C LYS A 400 12.86 -12.18 -31.28
N LEU A 401 13.42 -12.83 -30.25
CA LEU A 401 14.82 -12.62 -29.82
C LEU A 401 15.82 -13.50 -30.59
N ILE A 402 15.34 -14.49 -31.36
CA ILE A 402 16.16 -15.45 -32.12
C ILE A 402 15.63 -15.69 -33.57
N PRO A 403 15.15 -14.70 -34.34
CA PRO A 403 14.85 -14.94 -35.75
C PRO A 403 16.08 -14.75 -36.67
N ASP A 404 17.10 -13.99 -36.26
CA ASP A 404 18.30 -13.69 -37.08
C ASP A 404 19.56 -14.49 -36.73
N LEU A 405 19.47 -15.48 -35.84
CA LEU A 405 20.62 -16.35 -35.49
C LEU A 405 20.69 -17.64 -36.32
N LYS A 406 19.95 -17.69 -37.43
CA LYS A 406 20.01 -18.80 -38.40
C LYS A 406 20.89 -18.48 -39.61
N ASP A 407 21.41 -17.27 -39.73
CA ASP A 407 22.66 -17.06 -40.43
C ASP A 407 23.74 -17.74 -39.59
N LYS A 408 24.41 -18.73 -40.19
CA LYS A 408 25.60 -19.35 -39.61
C LYS A 408 26.46 -18.20 -39.08
N PRO A 409 26.64 -18.05 -37.76
CA PRO A 409 27.64 -17.11 -37.30
C PRO A 409 28.93 -17.59 -37.97
N GLU A 410 29.59 -16.69 -38.72
CA GLU A 410 31.01 -16.87 -38.98
C GLU A 410 31.61 -17.23 -37.64
N ASP A 411 32.02 -18.49 -37.49
CA ASP A 411 32.64 -18.97 -36.28
C ASP A 411 33.75 -17.98 -35.96
N ASP A 412 33.92 -17.59 -34.68
CA ASP A 412 35.05 -16.77 -34.24
C ASP A 412 36.33 -17.61 -34.51
N THR A 413 36.76 -17.66 -35.77
CA THR A 413 37.83 -18.52 -36.30
C THR A 413 39.11 -18.29 -35.52
N LEU A 414 39.38 -17.03 -35.19
CA LEU A 414 40.51 -16.62 -34.37
C LEU A 414 40.50 -17.27 -32.97
N LEU A 415 39.35 -17.36 -32.29
CA LEU A 415 39.33 -17.96 -30.95
C LEU A 415 39.50 -19.48 -31.02
N ALA A 416 38.89 -20.12 -32.01
CA ALA A 416 39.08 -21.54 -32.26
C ALA A 416 40.55 -21.86 -32.60
N GLU A 417 41.19 -21.04 -33.42
CA GLU A 417 42.62 -21.12 -33.76
C GLU A 417 43.50 -20.92 -32.52
N ILE A 418 43.22 -19.91 -31.69
CA ILE A 418 43.97 -19.67 -30.44
C ILE A 418 43.83 -20.87 -29.48
N VAL A 419 42.61 -21.42 -29.32
CA VAL A 419 42.39 -22.61 -28.47
C VAL A 419 43.19 -23.80 -28.99
N ASN A 420 43.18 -24.03 -30.31
CA ASN A 420 43.93 -25.11 -30.93
C ASN A 420 45.45 -24.91 -30.78
N PHE A 421 45.94 -23.69 -30.98
CA PHE A 421 47.33 -23.33 -30.81
C PHE A 421 47.82 -23.55 -29.37
N ILE A 422 47.07 -23.05 -28.38
CA ILE A 422 47.40 -23.23 -26.96
C ILE A 422 47.36 -24.72 -26.59
N GLY A 423 46.39 -25.48 -27.12
CA GLY A 423 46.32 -26.93 -26.90
C GLY A 423 47.55 -27.67 -27.43
N TRP A 424 48.01 -27.32 -28.62
CA TRP A 424 49.25 -27.86 -29.20
C TRP A 424 50.47 -27.49 -28.39
N LEU A 425 50.61 -26.22 -28.04
CA LEU A 425 51.72 -25.71 -27.25
C LEU A 425 51.79 -26.41 -25.88
N LEU A 426 50.64 -26.56 -25.21
CA LEU A 426 50.51 -27.27 -23.94
C LEU A 426 50.92 -28.74 -24.09
N SER A 427 50.52 -29.42 -25.16
CA SER A 427 50.91 -30.80 -25.45
C SER A 427 52.43 -30.96 -25.58
N PHE A 428 53.10 -30.06 -26.31
CA PHE A 428 54.56 -30.05 -26.44
C PHE A 428 55.25 -29.85 -25.09
N TYR A 429 54.80 -28.90 -24.29
CA TYR A 429 55.40 -28.66 -22.96
C TYR A 429 55.17 -29.83 -21.99
N LEU A 430 54.00 -30.48 -22.03
CA LEU A 430 53.74 -31.68 -21.23
C LEU A 430 54.63 -32.84 -21.67
N ALA A 431 54.74 -33.10 -22.98
CA ALA A 431 55.63 -34.14 -23.49
C ALA A 431 57.09 -33.86 -23.08
N TYR A 432 57.55 -32.63 -23.25
CA TYR A 432 58.88 -32.20 -22.81
C TYR A 432 59.08 -32.40 -21.30
N TYR A 433 58.11 -31.99 -20.49
CA TYR A 433 58.14 -32.17 -19.03
C TYR A 433 58.23 -33.65 -18.64
N PHE A 434 57.44 -34.53 -19.27
CA PHE A 434 57.49 -35.97 -18.98
C PHE A 434 58.78 -36.62 -19.43
N ILE A 435 59.29 -36.27 -20.62
CA ILE A 435 60.54 -36.78 -21.15
C ILE A 435 61.71 -36.39 -20.24
N THR A 436 61.82 -35.11 -19.88
CA THR A 436 62.86 -34.61 -18.99
C THR A 436 62.75 -35.22 -17.60
N TYR A 437 61.54 -35.31 -17.04
CA TYR A 437 61.29 -35.97 -15.76
C TYR A 437 61.72 -37.44 -15.79
N TYR A 438 61.36 -38.18 -16.84
CA TYR A 438 61.72 -39.58 -17.04
C TYR A 438 63.24 -39.77 -17.12
N PHE A 439 63.93 -38.99 -17.94
CA PHE A 439 65.40 -39.03 -18.04
C PHE A 439 66.07 -38.74 -16.70
N THR A 440 65.59 -37.72 -15.98
CA THR A 440 66.16 -37.35 -14.69
C THR A 440 65.89 -38.40 -13.61
N GLN A 441 64.81 -39.19 -13.72
CA GLN A 441 64.53 -40.27 -12.75
C GLN A 441 65.37 -41.52 -13.02
N LYS A 442 65.83 -41.71 -14.25
CA LYS A 442 66.62 -42.87 -14.67
C LYS A 442 68.13 -42.67 -14.51
N ASP A 443 68.56 -41.52 -13.97
CA ASP A 443 69.97 -41.13 -13.82
C ASP A 443 70.78 -41.39 -15.11
N ILE A 444 70.16 -41.24 -16.28
CA ILE A 444 70.85 -41.46 -17.53
C ILE A 444 71.71 -40.22 -17.75
N SER A 445 72.98 -40.31 -17.36
CA SER A 445 74.00 -39.29 -17.54
C SER A 445 74.31 -39.16 -19.04
N TYR A 446 73.41 -38.51 -19.76
CA TYR A 446 73.68 -38.06 -21.11
C TYR A 446 74.62 -36.86 -21.03
N GLU A 447 75.86 -37.01 -21.51
CA GLU A 447 76.74 -35.90 -21.93
C GLU A 447 76.17 -35.15 -23.16
N LEU A 448 74.88 -35.30 -23.46
CA LEU A 448 74.19 -34.53 -24.47
C LEU A 448 74.06 -33.11 -23.93
N SER A 449 75.11 -32.31 -24.15
CA SER A 449 75.16 -30.88 -23.88
C SER A 449 74.16 -30.18 -24.79
N LEU A 450 72.87 -30.36 -24.52
CA LEU A 450 71.83 -29.49 -25.02
C LEU A 450 72.21 -28.08 -24.55
N PRO A 451 72.18 -27.05 -25.42
CA PRO A 451 72.59 -25.69 -25.06
C PRO A 451 71.74 -25.04 -23.95
N TRP A 452 70.76 -25.78 -23.43
CA TRP A 452 69.81 -25.39 -22.39
C TRP A 452 69.97 -26.43 -21.27
N ASN A 453 70.60 -26.01 -20.17
CA ASN A 453 71.02 -26.87 -19.05
C ASN A 453 69.86 -27.74 -18.50
N PRO A 454 70.00 -29.08 -18.37
CA PRO A 454 68.92 -30.00 -17.99
C PRO A 454 68.47 -29.97 -16.52
N GLU A 455 68.90 -29.01 -15.69
CA GLU A 455 68.40 -28.80 -14.31
C GLU A 455 66.97 -28.21 -14.27
N ILE A 456 66.13 -28.67 -15.18
CA ILE A 456 64.77 -28.19 -15.43
C ILE A 456 63.85 -28.49 -14.23
N LYS A 457 64.17 -29.53 -13.43
CA LYS A 457 63.44 -29.85 -12.18
C LYS A 457 63.37 -28.67 -11.22
N GLU A 458 64.40 -27.82 -11.25
CA GLU A 458 64.52 -26.68 -10.34
C GLU A 458 63.95 -25.40 -10.91
N THR A 459 63.79 -25.28 -12.24
CA THR A 459 63.26 -24.04 -12.83
C THR A 459 61.78 -23.87 -12.48
N PRO A 460 61.42 -22.94 -11.57
CA PRO A 460 60.04 -22.77 -11.16
C PRO A 460 59.21 -22.16 -12.32
N LEU A 461 59.88 -21.41 -13.21
CA LEU A 461 59.30 -20.76 -14.39
C LEU A 461 58.61 -21.76 -15.33
N LEU A 462 59.21 -22.92 -15.60
CA LEU A 462 58.59 -23.91 -16.50
C LEU A 462 57.30 -24.48 -15.88
N LYS A 463 57.31 -24.78 -14.58
CA LYS A 463 56.13 -25.28 -13.86
C LYS A 463 54.98 -24.25 -13.93
N TYR A 464 55.28 -22.98 -13.72
CA TYR A 464 54.27 -21.90 -13.81
C TYR A 464 53.76 -21.69 -15.23
N LEU A 465 54.65 -21.75 -16.22
CA LEU A 465 54.27 -21.63 -17.62
C LEU A 465 53.29 -22.73 -18.01
N VAL A 466 53.58 -23.99 -17.66
CA VAL A 466 52.71 -25.14 -17.95
C VAL A 466 51.36 -25.01 -17.23
N ALA A 467 51.37 -24.68 -15.94
CA ALA A 467 50.13 -24.49 -15.18
C ALA A 467 49.26 -23.35 -15.75
N THR A 468 49.90 -22.23 -16.14
CA THR A 468 49.21 -21.08 -16.73
C THR A 468 48.62 -21.43 -18.10
N LEU A 469 49.39 -22.08 -18.97
CA LEU A 469 48.92 -22.53 -20.29
C LEU A 469 47.75 -23.51 -20.17
N MET A 470 47.83 -24.45 -19.22
CA MET A 470 46.76 -25.40 -18.94
C MET A 470 45.47 -24.69 -18.51
N LEU A 471 45.57 -23.69 -17.64
CA LEU A 471 44.41 -22.98 -17.12
C LEU A 471 43.76 -22.09 -18.19
N TRP A 472 44.58 -21.40 -19.00
CA TRP A 472 44.10 -20.66 -20.17
C TRP A 472 43.42 -21.57 -21.18
N TYR A 473 43.97 -22.75 -21.44
CA TYR A 473 43.35 -23.75 -22.31
C TYR A 473 41.97 -24.15 -21.80
N ILE A 474 41.84 -24.49 -20.51
CA ILE A 474 40.55 -24.88 -19.92
C ILE A 474 39.52 -23.75 -20.02
N LEU A 475 39.90 -22.52 -19.68
CA LEU A 475 39.02 -21.34 -19.77
C LEU A 475 38.53 -21.11 -21.20
N LEU A 476 39.44 -21.07 -22.18
CA LEU A 476 39.10 -20.79 -23.57
C LEU A 476 38.32 -21.95 -24.22
N ALA A 477 38.69 -23.21 -23.93
CA ALA A 477 37.96 -24.38 -24.39
C ALA A 477 36.53 -24.43 -23.82
N THR A 478 36.35 -24.04 -22.55
CA THR A 478 35.03 -23.95 -21.90
C THR A 478 34.17 -22.89 -22.58
N LYS A 479 34.72 -21.69 -22.83
CA LYS A 479 34.03 -20.65 -23.59
C LYS A 479 33.64 -21.14 -24.98
N SER A 480 34.58 -21.77 -25.69
CA SER A 480 34.37 -22.23 -27.06
C SER A 480 33.29 -23.31 -27.17
N LYS A 481 33.24 -24.28 -26.24
CA LYS A 481 32.31 -25.40 -26.31
C LYS A 481 30.94 -25.11 -25.71
N PHE A 482 30.88 -24.45 -24.56
CA PHE A 482 29.63 -24.29 -23.81
C PHE A 482 28.94 -22.96 -24.08
N ILE A 483 29.69 -21.93 -24.47
CA ILE A 483 29.16 -20.56 -24.58
C ILE A 483 29.63 -19.84 -25.87
N PRO A 484 29.54 -20.46 -27.06
CA PRO A 484 30.08 -19.87 -28.29
C PRO A 484 29.35 -18.57 -28.69
N LYS A 485 28.07 -18.42 -28.34
CA LYS A 485 27.19 -17.38 -28.88
C LYS A 485 27.23 -16.04 -28.14
N VAL A 486 27.89 -15.97 -26.99
CA VAL A 486 27.79 -14.79 -26.11
C VAL A 486 29.06 -13.95 -26.22
N LYS A 487 29.12 -13.04 -27.20
CA LYS A 487 30.28 -12.15 -27.45
C LYS A 487 30.70 -11.34 -26.21
N PHE A 488 29.75 -11.04 -25.32
CA PHE A 488 30.03 -10.31 -24.08
C PHE A 488 30.82 -11.11 -23.04
N ILE A 489 30.82 -12.44 -23.12
CA ILE A 489 31.50 -13.30 -22.16
C ILE A 489 33.02 -13.38 -22.43
N THR A 490 33.45 -13.11 -23.66
CA THR A 490 34.87 -13.10 -24.05
C THR A 490 35.76 -12.19 -23.16
N PRO A 491 35.45 -10.90 -22.93
CA PRO A 491 36.27 -10.05 -22.05
C PRO A 491 36.25 -10.51 -20.59
N ILE A 492 35.16 -11.13 -20.11
CA ILE A 492 35.08 -11.67 -18.75
C ILE A 492 36.05 -12.85 -18.59
N PHE A 493 36.05 -13.79 -19.55
CA PHE A 493 36.99 -14.91 -19.54
C PHE A 493 38.45 -14.43 -19.66
N GLY A 494 38.71 -13.39 -20.45
CA GLY A 494 40.03 -12.76 -20.52
C GLY A 494 40.46 -12.16 -19.17
N PHE A 495 39.56 -11.43 -18.49
CA PHE A 495 39.86 -10.85 -17.17
C PHE A 495 40.07 -11.93 -16.11
N ILE A 496 39.24 -12.97 -16.09
CA ILE A 496 39.40 -14.13 -15.19
C ILE A 496 40.73 -14.83 -15.47
N GLY A 497 41.10 -15.04 -16.74
CA GLY A 497 42.38 -15.63 -17.11
C GLY A 497 43.57 -14.82 -16.61
N ILE A 498 43.54 -13.49 -16.77
CA ILE A 498 44.57 -12.58 -16.26
C ILE A 498 44.63 -12.63 -14.73
N ALA A 499 43.48 -12.57 -14.05
CA ALA A 499 43.44 -12.61 -12.59
C ALA A 499 44.00 -13.92 -12.03
N ILE A 500 43.66 -15.07 -12.63
CA ILE A 500 44.19 -16.37 -12.20
C ILE A 500 45.68 -16.47 -12.49
N THR A 501 46.14 -15.97 -13.64
CA THR A 501 47.57 -15.93 -13.97
C THR A 501 48.33 -15.08 -12.96
N ALA A 502 47.79 -13.91 -12.59
CA ALA A 502 48.37 -13.06 -11.56
C ALA A 502 48.44 -13.77 -10.20
N ILE A 503 47.37 -14.46 -9.78
CA ILE A 503 47.36 -15.23 -8.52
C ILE A 503 48.44 -16.32 -8.54
N ILE A 504 48.63 -17.02 -9.66
CA ILE A 504 49.67 -18.06 -9.77
C ILE A 504 51.08 -17.44 -9.67
N ILE A 505 51.28 -16.27 -10.28
CA ILE A 505 52.58 -15.57 -10.27
C ILE A 505 52.89 -14.94 -8.91
N PHE A 506 51.91 -14.38 -8.21
CA PHE A 506 52.12 -13.64 -6.95
C PHE A 506 52.04 -14.48 -5.68
N ASN A 507 51.50 -15.71 -5.74
CA ASN A 507 51.39 -16.59 -4.58
C ASN A 507 52.61 -17.52 -4.39
N PHE A 508 53.72 -17.18 -5.06
CA PHE A 508 55.03 -17.82 -4.99
C PHE A 508 56.10 -16.73 -5.10
#